data_AF-A0A6G4ZTY9-F1
#
_entry.id   AF-A0A6G4ZTY9-F1
#
_cell.length_a   1.000
_cell.length_b   1.000
_cell.length_c   1.000
_cell.angle_alpha   90.00
_cell.angle_beta   90.00
_cell.angle_gamma   90.00
#
_symmetry.space_group_name_H-M   'P 1'
#
loop_
_entity.id
_entity.type
_entity.pdbx_description
1 polymer ?
#
loop_
_entity_poly.entity_id
_entity_poly.type
_entity_poly.pdbx_seq_one_letter_code
_entity_poly.pdbx_strand_id
1 'polypeptide(L)' 'HFVRPTLVGEVGFTEWTKHGKLRHPRFLGLRKDKPAKSVKRER' A
#
# COMPACT_ATOMS: atom_id res chain seq x y z
N HIS A 1 15.15 -10.93 -4.91
CA HIS A 1 15.41 -11.02 -3.46
C HIS A 1 14.10 -10.74 -2.72
N PHE A 2 13.69 -11.60 -1.79
CA PHE A 2 12.45 -11.43 -1.02
C PHE A 2 12.76 -10.86 0.36
N VAL A 3 11.83 -10.09 0.90
CA VAL A 3 11.91 -9.53 2.25
C VAL A 3 10.65 -9.89 3.05
N ARG A 4 10.77 -9.86 4.38
CA ARG A 4 9.63 -10.08 5.26
C ARG A 4 8.65 -8.90 5.17
N PRO A 5 7.33 -9.12 5.02
CA PRO A 5 6.35 -8.06 4.83
C PRO A 5 5.99 -7.36 6.15
N THR A 6 6.92 -6.57 6.70
CA THR A 6 6.75 -5.84 7.96
C THR A 6 6.63 -4.33 7.81
N LEU A 7 7.01 -3.78 6.65
CA LEU A 7 6.99 -2.35 6.38
C LEU A 7 5.66 -1.94 5.74
N VAL A 8 5.15 -0.77 6.14
CA VAL A 8 3.97 -0.16 5.53
C VAL A 8 4.38 1.09 4.78
N GLY A 9 3.96 1.18 3.52
CA GLY A 9 4.12 2.36 2.68
C GLY A 9 2.78 3.03 2.42
N GLU A 10 2.77 4.35 2.42
CA GLU A 10 1.64 5.15 1.95
C GLU A 10 1.83 5.45 0.46
N VAL A 11 0.74 5.31 -0.29
CA VAL A 11 0.73 5.44 -1.75
C VAL A 11 -0.50 6.24 -2.16
N GLY A 12 -0.30 7.31 -2.92
CA GLY A 12 -1.38 8.01 -3.61
C GLY A 12 -1.66 7.36 -4.97
N PHE A 13 -2.92 7.17 -5.34
CA PHE A 13 -3.32 6.55 -6.61
C PHE A 13 -4.68 7.08 -7.08
N THR A 14 -5.02 6.90 -8.35
CA THR A 14 -6.27 7.49 -8.91
C THR A 14 -7.48 6.60 -8.72
N GLU A 15 -7.34 5.29 -8.93
CA GLU A 15 -8.45 4.32 -8.81
C GLU A 15 -7.94 2.89 -8.60
N TRP A 16 -8.80 2.03 -8.08
CA TRP A 16 -8.61 0.58 -8.12
C TRP A 16 -9.06 0.04 -9.48
N THR A 17 -8.21 -0.75 -10.14
CA THR A 17 -8.62 -1.46 -11.36
C THR A 17 -9.59 -2.61 -11.04
N LYS A 18 -10.28 -3.12 -12.06
CA LYS A 18 -11.14 -4.31 -11.94
C LYS A 18 -10.42 -5.54 -11.37
N HIS A 19 -9.09 -5.63 -11.54
CA HIS A 19 -8.26 -6.71 -10.99
C HIS A 19 -7.64 -6.40 -9.63
N GLY A 20 -8.08 -5.33 -8.95
CA GLY A 20 -7.59 -4.98 -7.62
C GLY A 20 -6.17 -4.41 -7.60
N LYS A 21 -5.72 -3.77 -8.68
CA LYS A 21 -4.43 -3.05 -8.73
C LYS A 21 -4.64 -1.55 -8.58
N LEU A 22 -3.61 -0.84 -8.13
CA LEU A 22 -3.60 0.62 -8.06
C LEU A 22 -3.31 1.21 -9.45
N ARG A 23 -4.07 2.22 -9.88
CA ARG A 23 -3.80 2.96 -11.12
C ARG A 23 -2.95 4.21 -10.83
N HIS A 24 -1.86 4.36 -11.58
CA HIS A 24 -0.86 5.43 -11.42
C HIS A 24 -0.39 5.64 -9.96
N PRO A 25 0.12 4.59 -9.27
CA PRO A 25 0.55 4.71 -7.89
C PRO A 25 1.80 5.57 -7.76
N ARG A 26 1.82 6.43 -6.74
CA ARG A 26 2.99 7.24 -6.35
C ARG A 26 3.27 7.00 -4.87
N PHE A 27 4.51 6.65 -4.57
CA PHE A 27 4.96 6.43 -3.19
C PHE A 27 5.05 7.77 -2.46
N LEU A 28 4.44 7.85 -1.29
CA LEU A 28 4.42 9.06 -0.46
C LEU A 28 5.38 8.93 0.74
N GLY A 29 5.56 7.73 1.27
CA GLY A 29 6.49 7.51 2.38
C GLY A 29 6.23 6.23 3.16
N LEU A 30 7.07 5.95 4.15
CA LEU A 30 6.88 4.83 5.08
C LEU A 30 6.05 5.25 6.29
N ARG A 31 5.08 4.42 6.65
CA ARG A 31 4.23 4.57 7.84
C ARG A 31 4.74 3.67 8.96
N LYS A 32 5.66 4.20 9.76
CA LYS A 32 6.22 3.48 10.93
C LYS A 32 5.21 3.37 12.08
N ASP A 33 4.19 4.22 12.07
CA ASP A 33 3.09 4.29 13.04
C ASP A 33 2.04 3.18 12.84
N LYS A 34 2.02 2.50 11.68
CA LYS A 34 0.98 1.54 11.33
C LYS A 34 1.52 0.09 11.25
N PRO A 35 0.90 -0.88 11.93
CA PRO A 35 1.32 -2.28 11.82
C PRO A 35 0.91 -2.88 10.47
N ALA A 36 1.79 -3.64 9.82
CA ALA A 36 1.53 -4.24 8.50
C ALA A 36 0.25 -5.09 8.43
N LYS A 37 -0.10 -5.76 9.53
CA LYS A 37 -1.31 -6.59 9.62
C LYS A 37 -2.62 -5.80 9.63
N SER A 38 -2.59 -4.50 9.91
CA SER A 38 -3.80 -3.66 9.90
C SER A 38 -4.11 -3.06 8.53
N VAL A 39 -3.18 -3.17 7.57
CA VAL A 39 -3.39 -2.66 6.21
C VAL A 39 -4.45 -3.52 5.52
N LYS A 40 -5.55 -2.89 5.14
CA LYS A 40 -6.67 -3.48 4.40
C LYS A 40 -7.02 -2.59 3.21
N ARG A 41 -7.68 -3.17 2.22
CA ARG A 41 -8.25 -2.38 1.11
C ARG A 41 -9.33 -1.46 1.67
N GLU A 42 -9.12 -0.16 1.55
CA GLU A 42 -10.12 0.86 1.88
C GLU A 42 -11.26 0.78 0.86
N ARG A 43 -12.50 1.00 1.33
CA ARG A 43 -13.72 0.87 0.52
C ARG A 43 -13.91 2.06 -0.40
#